data_AF-A0AAD8N4J4-F1
#
_entry.id   AF-A0AAD8N4J4-F1
#
_cell.length_a   1.000
_cell.length_b   1.000
_cell.length_c   1.000
_cell.angle_alpha   90.00
_cell.angle_beta   90.00
_cell.angle_gamma   90.00
#
_symmetry.space_group_name_H-M   'P 1'
#
loop_
_entity.id
_entity.type
_entity.pdbx_description
1 polymer ?
#
loop_
_entity_poly.entity_id
_entity_poly.type
_entity_poly.pdbx_seq_one_letter_code
_entity_poly.pdbx_strand_id
1 'polypeptide(L)'
;MILVSRFLTDTIAWNVLPHDLFQRLFRQDLLVASLFRNFLLAERIMRSANCSPISHPVLPATHQHHMWDAWDMAAEMCLVQLPALPSPFFTEQLTAFELWLEHGSEHKKPPEQLPIVLQSSLLSLALGVLRSMNYLST
;
A
#
# COMPACT_ATOMS: atom_id res chain seq x y z
N MET A 1 1.23 4.53 -1.92
CA MET A 1 0.36 3.51 -1.29
C MET A 1 1.12 2.34 -0.64
N ILE A 2 1.95 1.56 -1.35
CA ILE A 2 2.66 0.39 -0.77
C ILE A 2 3.50 0.76 0.47
N LEU A 3 4.26 1.85 0.41
CA LEU A 3 5.08 2.32 1.56
C LEU A 3 4.24 2.84 2.73
N VAL A 4 3.11 3.49 2.44
CA VAL A 4 2.18 4.00 3.48
C VAL A 4 1.49 2.84 4.19
N SER A 5 0.98 1.86 3.44
CA SER A 5 0.41 0.64 4.01
C SER A 5 1.44 -0.12 4.84
N ARG A 6 2.70 -0.20 4.37
CA ARG A 6 3.80 -0.82 5.11
C ARG A 6 4.05 -0.13 6.46
N PHE A 7 4.12 1.20 6.50
CA PHE A 7 4.37 1.95 7.73
C PHE A 7 3.20 1.83 8.70
N LEU A 8 1.97 1.97 8.22
CA LEU A 8 0.77 1.93 9.06
C LEU A 8 0.55 0.53 9.67
N THR A 9 0.74 -0.53 8.89
CA THR A 9 0.64 -1.91 9.39
C THR A 9 1.74 -2.24 10.41
N ASP A 10 2.95 -1.67 10.27
CA ASP A 10 4.00 -1.79 11.30
C ASP A 10 3.60 -1.09 12.60
N THR A 11 3.04 0.12 12.51
CA THR A 11 2.59 0.87 13.68
C THR A 11 1.44 0.17 14.39
N ILE A 12 0.49 -0.39 13.66
CA ILE A 12 -0.61 -1.19 14.24
C ILE A 12 -0.04 -2.42 14.94
N ALA A 13 0.82 -3.18 14.26
CA ALA A 13 1.43 -4.37 14.83
C ALA A 13 2.26 -4.07 16.09
N TRP A 14 3.00 -2.96 16.11
CA TRP A 14 3.79 -2.54 17.25
C TRP A 14 2.94 -2.18 18.48
N ASN A 15 1.78 -1.55 18.28
CA ASN A 15 0.91 -1.14 19.39
C ASN A 15 0.04 -2.28 19.93
N VAL A 16 -0.29 -3.27 19.09
CA VAL A 16 -1.22 -4.35 19.44
C VAL A 16 -0.50 -5.62 19.90
N LEU A 17 0.65 -5.96 19.31
CA LEU A 17 1.34 -7.22 19.58
C LEU A 17 2.31 -7.08 20.75
N PRO A 18 2.49 -8.15 21.57
CA PRO A 18 3.59 -8.23 22.52
C PRO A 18 4.94 -8.07 21.80
N HIS A 19 5.90 -7.43 22.47
CA HIS A 19 7.19 -7.08 21.88
C HIS A 19 7.91 -8.29 21.23
N ASP A 20 7.96 -9.44 21.91
CA ASP A 20 8.62 -10.63 21.39
C ASP A 20 7.95 -11.19 20.14
N LEU A 21 6.62 -11.12 20.11
CA LEU A 21 5.82 -11.55 18.97
C LEU A 21 6.01 -10.63 17.78
N PHE A 22 6.01 -9.31 18.01
CA PHE A 22 6.30 -8.32 16.98
C PHE A 22 7.69 -8.53 16.37
N GLN A 23 8.72 -8.68 17.20
CA GLN A 23 10.09 -8.91 16.72
C GLN A 23 10.15 -10.17 15.86
N ARG A 24 9.51 -11.25 16.30
CA ARG A 24 9.48 -12.51 15.57
C ARG A 24 8.78 -12.40 14.21
N LEU A 25 7.62 -11.76 14.15
CA LEU A 25 6.80 -11.76 12.94
C LEU A 25 7.14 -10.62 11.97
N PHE A 26 7.57 -9.46 12.47
CA PHE A 26 7.76 -8.25 11.66
C PHE A 26 9.23 -7.86 11.44
N ARG A 27 10.18 -8.47 12.18
CA ARG A 27 11.62 -8.11 12.12
C ARG A 27 12.57 -9.26 11.75
N GLN A 28 12.22 -10.52 11.97
CA GLN A 28 13.14 -11.64 11.70
C GLN A 28 13.27 -12.01 10.22
N ASP A 29 12.15 -12.20 9.54
CA ASP A 29 12.11 -12.66 8.14
C ASP A 29 11.28 -11.69 7.29
N LEU A 30 11.83 -11.26 6.16
CA LEU A 30 11.20 -10.26 5.28
C LEU A 30 9.92 -10.77 4.61
N LEU A 31 9.87 -12.05 4.23
CA LEU A 31 8.70 -12.66 3.61
C LEU A 31 7.58 -12.85 4.65
N VAL A 32 7.92 -13.37 5.82
CA VAL A 32 6.96 -13.50 6.94
C VAL A 32 6.43 -12.12 7.33
N ALA A 33 7.30 -11.13 7.49
CA ALA A 33 6.89 -9.76 7.79
C ALA A 33 5.98 -9.19 6.70
N SER A 34 6.25 -9.46 5.42
CA SER A 34 5.38 -9.05 4.33
C SER A 34 4.02 -9.73 4.38
N LEU A 35 3.96 -11.04 4.66
CA LEU A 35 2.72 -11.80 4.79
C LEU A 35 1.88 -11.29 5.96
N PHE A 36 2.47 -11.04 7.12
CA PHE A 36 1.75 -10.54 8.29
C PHE A 36 1.24 -9.11 8.11
N ARG A 37 1.98 -8.22 7.44
CA ARG A 37 1.46 -6.90 7.05
C ARG A 37 0.24 -7.01 6.15
N ASN A 38 0.30 -7.89 5.15
CA ASN A 38 -0.82 -8.14 4.25
C ASN A 38 -1.98 -8.83 4.96
N PHE A 39 -1.71 -9.68 5.97
CA PHE A 39 -2.71 -10.31 6.80
C PHE A 39 -3.52 -9.28 7.60
N LEU A 40 -2.89 -8.26 8.18
CA LEU A 40 -3.63 -7.21 8.91
C LEU A 40 -4.60 -6.46 7.98
N LEU A 41 -4.20 -6.20 6.74
CA LEU A 41 -5.07 -5.62 5.73
C LEU A 41 -6.20 -6.59 5.34
N ALA A 42 -5.87 -7.87 5.15
CA ALA A 42 -6.85 -8.90 4.83
C ALA A 42 -7.86 -9.10 5.96
N GLU A 43 -7.45 -9.04 7.23
CA GLU A 43 -8.33 -9.06 8.41
C GLU A 43 -9.39 -7.98 8.29
N ARG A 44 -8.97 -6.74 8.01
CA ARG A 44 -9.86 -5.60 7.87
C ARG A 44 -10.85 -5.76 6.70
N ILE A 45 -10.37 -6.15 5.51
CA ILE A 45 -11.22 -6.33 4.32
C ILE A 45 -12.19 -7.51 4.49
N MET A 46 -11.70 -8.64 4.97
CA MET A 46 -12.54 -9.82 5.15
C MET A 46 -13.63 -9.58 6.20
N ARG A 47 -13.35 -8.75 7.23
CA ARG A 47 -14.34 -8.39 8.24
C ARG A 47 -15.55 -7.66 7.64
N SER A 48 -15.36 -6.83 6.61
CA SER A 48 -16.49 -6.17 5.93
C SER A 48 -17.35 -7.14 5.11
N ALA A 49 -16.81 -8.31 4.77
CA ALA A 49 -17.52 -9.41 4.13
C ALA A 49 -18.00 -10.48 5.13
N ASN A 50 -18.06 -10.17 6.44
CA ASN A 50 -18.38 -11.10 7.52
C ASN A 50 -17.45 -12.32 7.62
N CYS A 51 -16.25 -12.23 7.06
CA CYS A 51 -15.21 -13.26 7.14
C CYS A 51 -14.17 -12.90 8.20
N SER A 52 -13.68 -13.90 8.93
CA SER A 52 -12.66 -13.71 9.98
C SER A 52 -11.45 -14.58 9.68
N PRO A 53 -10.39 -14.03 9.05
CA PRO A 53 -9.19 -14.78 8.78
C PRO A 53 -8.45 -15.10 10.08
N ILE A 54 -7.78 -16.25 10.11
CA ILE A 54 -7.05 -16.75 11.26
C ILE A 54 -5.59 -16.90 10.87
N SER A 55 -4.68 -16.56 11.78
CA SER A 55 -3.24 -16.75 11.63
C SER A 55 -2.70 -17.60 12.77
N HIS A 56 -1.55 -18.23 12.52
CA HIS A 56 -0.75 -18.89 13.55
C HIS A 56 0.65 -18.26 13.55
N PRO A 57 1.10 -17.69 14.68
CA PRO A 57 0.38 -17.55 15.96
C PRO A 57 -0.85 -16.63 15.88
N VAL A 58 -1.83 -16.83 16.77
CA VAL A 58 -3.07 -16.04 16.79
C VAL A 58 -2.76 -14.61 17.19
N LEU A 59 -3.21 -13.65 16.37
CA LEU A 59 -3.07 -12.23 16.64
C LEU A 59 -4.33 -11.69 17.33
N PRO A 60 -4.21 -10.66 18.19
CA PRO A 60 -5.35 -9.87 18.64
C PRO A 60 -6.02 -9.17 17.46
N ALA A 61 -7.29 -8.82 17.60
CA ALA A 61 -8.05 -8.13 16.56
C ALA A 61 -7.44 -6.75 16.25
N THR A 62 -7.15 -6.48 14.98
CA THR A 62 -6.54 -5.21 14.55
C THR A 62 -7.44 -4.36 13.66
N HIS A 63 -8.55 -4.91 13.16
CA HIS A 63 -9.43 -4.26 12.17
C HIS A 63 -10.08 -2.94 12.64
N GLN A 64 -10.20 -2.69 13.95
CA GLN A 64 -10.78 -1.47 14.54
C GLN A 64 -9.73 -0.45 15.04
N HIS A 65 -8.45 -0.66 14.76
CA HIS A 65 -7.39 0.23 15.23
C HIS A 65 -7.44 1.61 14.54
N HIS A 66 -7.45 2.72 15.29
CA HIS A 66 -7.55 4.10 14.78
C HIS A 66 -6.54 4.49 13.66
N MET A 67 -5.36 3.85 13.60
CA MET A 67 -4.40 4.08 12.51
C MET A 67 -4.94 3.67 11.12
N TRP A 68 -6.01 2.88 11.08
CA TRP A 68 -6.73 2.58 9.84
C TRP A 68 -7.43 3.81 9.25
N ASP A 69 -7.81 4.78 10.08
CA ASP A 69 -8.38 6.06 9.61
C ASP A 69 -7.33 6.86 8.83
N ALA A 70 -6.08 6.84 9.30
CA ALA A 70 -4.95 7.44 8.59
C ALA A 70 -4.65 6.70 7.26
N TRP A 71 -4.88 5.38 7.21
CA TRP A 71 -4.78 4.62 5.96
C TRP A 71 -5.86 5.03 4.98
N ASP A 72 -7.10 5.17 5.44
CA ASP A 72 -8.25 5.58 4.62
C ASP A 72 -8.04 6.97 4.04
N MET A 73 -7.65 7.93 4.88
CA MET A 73 -7.33 9.29 4.44
C MET A 73 -6.21 9.29 3.39
N ALA A 74 -5.14 8.53 3.59
CA ALA A 74 -4.05 8.44 2.62
C ALA A 74 -4.49 7.77 1.30
N ALA A 75 -5.39 6.79 1.36
CA ALA A 75 -5.97 6.15 0.19
C ALA A 75 -6.93 7.09 -0.57
N GLU A 76 -7.76 7.85 0.13
CA GLU A 76 -8.64 8.86 -0.47
C GLU A 76 -7.83 9.96 -1.16
N MET A 77 -6.80 10.50 -0.49
CA MET A 77 -5.90 11.48 -1.10
C MET A 77 -5.19 10.92 -2.33
N CYS A 78 -4.80 9.64 -2.31
CA CYS A 78 -4.26 8.95 -3.49
C CYS A 78 -5.25 8.95 -4.65
N LEU A 79 -6.50 8.59 -4.39
CA LEU A 79 -7.53 8.45 -5.39
C LEU A 79 -7.93 9.81 -5.98
N VAL A 80 -7.98 10.87 -5.16
CA VAL A 80 -8.28 12.25 -5.59
C VAL A 80 -7.14 12.85 -6.42
N GLN A 81 -5.89 12.48 -6.14
CA GLN A 81 -4.74 12.94 -6.92
C GLN A 81 -4.53 12.14 -8.21
N LEU A 82 -5.09 10.93 -8.32
CA LEU A 82 -4.94 10.07 -9.49
C LEU A 82 -5.32 10.75 -10.83
N PRO A 83 -6.45 11.50 -10.93
CA PRO A 83 -6.81 12.25 -12.13
C PRO A 83 -5.92 13.48 -12.37
N ALA A 84 -5.27 13.97 -11.30
CA ALA A 84 -4.42 15.16 -11.29
C ALA A 84 -2.92 14.82 -11.40
N LEU A 85 -2.58 13.66 -11.98
CA LEU A 85 -1.24 13.32 -12.45
C LEU A 85 -1.07 13.63 -13.96
N PRO A 86 -1.34 14.85 -14.50
CA PRO A 86 -1.04 15.15 -15.89
C PRO A 86 0.45 15.50 -15.98
N SER A 87 1.29 14.48 -15.99
CA SER A 87 2.55 14.63 -16.70
C SER A 87 2.30 14.02 -18.09
N PRO A 88 2.58 14.74 -19.19
CA PRO A 88 2.41 14.20 -20.54
C PRO A 88 3.15 12.87 -20.72
N PHE A 89 4.25 12.67 -19.99
CA PHE A 89 4.93 11.37 -19.90
C PHE A 89 4.04 10.26 -19.32
N PHE A 90 3.27 10.49 -18.25
CA PHE A 90 2.36 9.46 -17.71
C PHE A 90 1.22 9.14 -18.68
N THR A 91 0.63 10.17 -19.30
CA THR A 91 -0.43 9.99 -20.30
C THR A 91 0.08 9.22 -21.51
N GLU A 92 1.24 9.59 -22.06
CA GLU A 92 1.86 8.90 -23.20
C GLU A 92 2.19 7.43 -22.87
N GLN A 93 2.67 7.14 -21.65
CA GLN A 93 2.99 5.77 -21.24
C GLN A 93 1.74 4.92 -20.99
N LEU A 94 0.67 5.49 -20.45
CA LEU A 94 -0.62 4.82 -20.30
C LEU A 94 -1.28 4.56 -21.66
N THR A 95 -1.25 5.53 -22.57
CA THR A 95 -1.73 5.34 -23.95
C THR A 95 -0.92 4.29 -24.70
N ALA A 96 0.42 4.27 -24.54
CA ALA A 96 1.26 3.22 -25.12
C ALA A 96 0.94 1.83 -24.55
N PHE A 97 0.57 1.76 -23.27
CA PHE A 97 0.14 0.53 -22.61
C PHE A 97 -1.26 0.05 -23.06
N GLU A 98 -2.23 0.97 -23.17
CA GLU A 98 -3.57 0.68 -23.71
C GLU A 98 -3.48 0.15 -25.15
N LEU A 99 -2.67 0.79 -26.00
CA LEU A 99 -2.41 0.31 -27.36
C LEU A 99 -1.72 -1.07 -27.39
N TRP A 100 -0.85 -1.35 -26.43
CA TRP A 100 -0.26 -2.68 -26.27
C TRP A 100 -1.29 -3.72 -25.81
N LEU A 101 -2.24 -3.38 -24.95
CA LEU A 101 -3.33 -4.28 -24.56
C LEU A 101 -4.29 -4.56 -25.72
N GLU A 102 -4.60 -3.55 -26.53
CA GLU A 102 -5.52 -3.68 -27.67
C GLU A 102 -4.89 -4.39 -28.88
N HIS A 103 -3.59 -4.21 -29.12
CA HIS A 103 -2.89 -4.67 -30.34
C HIS A 103 -1.65 -5.53 -30.09
N GLY A 104 -1.39 -5.91 -28.84
CA GLY A 104 -0.28 -6.76 -28.45
C GLY A 104 -0.57 -8.23 -28.73
N SER A 105 0.28 -8.89 -29.51
CA SER A 105 0.33 -10.35 -29.54
C SER A 105 1.18 -10.85 -28.35
N GLU A 106 1.03 -12.11 -27.97
CA GLU A 106 1.79 -12.78 -26.89
C GLU A 106 3.33 -12.67 -27.02
N HIS A 107 3.85 -12.13 -28.14
CA HIS A 107 5.28 -12.01 -28.43
C HIS A 107 5.83 -10.58 -28.35
N LYS A 108 5.00 -9.55 -28.09
CA LYS A 108 5.49 -8.18 -27.91
C LYS A 108 5.83 -7.91 -26.44
N LYS A 109 7.08 -7.53 -26.19
CA LYS A 109 7.55 -7.14 -24.85
C LYS A 109 6.71 -5.96 -24.31
N PRO A 110 6.33 -5.98 -23.03
CA PRO A 110 5.60 -4.87 -22.42
C PRO A 110 6.51 -3.62 -22.35
N PRO A 111 5.92 -2.42 -22.22
CA PRO A 111 6.69 -1.18 -22.08
C PRO A 111 7.64 -1.25 -20.88
N GLU A 112 8.95 -1.10 -21.10
CA GLU A 112 9.98 -1.27 -20.05
C GLU A 112 9.91 -0.20 -18.94
N GLN A 113 9.20 0.90 -19.19
CA GLN A 113 9.11 2.06 -18.31
C GLN A 113 7.93 1.99 -17.33
N LEU A 114 7.02 1.03 -17.52
CA LEU A 114 5.82 0.85 -16.68
C LEU A 114 6.12 0.73 -15.17
N PRO A 115 7.15 -0.04 -14.73
CA PRO A 115 7.48 -0.15 -13.31
C PRO A 115 7.95 1.18 -12.72
N ILE A 116 8.67 1.98 -13.50
CA ILE A 116 9.22 3.28 -13.07
C ILE A 116 8.08 4.30 -12.92
N VAL A 117 7.13 4.29 -13.85
CA VAL A 117 5.91 5.11 -13.85
C VAL A 117 5.07 4.81 -12.60
N LEU A 118 4.78 3.53 -12.34
CA LEU A 118 4.02 3.11 -11.15
C LEU A 118 4.75 3.47 -9.83
N GLN A 119 6.08 3.41 -9.82
CA GLN A 119 6.87 3.70 -8.63
C GLN A 119 6.99 5.20 -8.33
N SER A 120 7.09 6.05 -9.36
CA SER A 120 7.19 7.51 -9.22
C SER A 120 5.90 8.16 -8.69
N SER A 121 4.73 7.73 -9.18
CA SER A 121 3.43 8.20 -8.68
C SER A 121 3.20 7.83 -7.21
N LEU A 122 3.59 6.63 -6.82
CA LEU A 122 3.54 6.17 -5.43
C LEU A 122 4.49 6.96 -4.51
N LEU A 123 5.66 7.40 -5.02
CA LEU A 123 6.65 8.17 -4.27
C LEU A 123 6.22 9.62 -4.06
N SER A 124 5.70 10.27 -5.11
CA SER A 124 5.16 11.64 -5.04
C SER A 124 4.01 11.73 -4.03
N LEU A 125 3.10 10.75 -4.09
CA LEU A 125 2.01 10.65 -3.12
C LEU A 125 2.51 10.40 -1.69
N ALA A 126 3.48 9.51 -1.51
CA ALA A 126 4.07 9.25 -0.19
C ALA A 126 4.72 10.52 0.37
N LEU A 127 5.41 11.31 -0.46
CA LEU A 127 5.95 12.61 -0.08
C LEU A 127 4.86 13.64 0.24
N GLY A 128 3.75 13.65 -0.50
CA GLY A 128 2.59 14.49 -0.23
C GLY A 128 1.93 14.17 1.12
N VAL A 129 1.73 12.89 1.42
CA VAL A 129 1.18 12.43 2.71
C VAL A 129 2.17 12.70 3.86
N LEU A 130 3.46 12.45 3.68
CA LEU A 130 4.48 12.78 4.69
C LEU A 130 4.57 14.29 4.95
N ARG A 131 4.41 15.14 3.93
CA ARG A 131 4.30 16.59 4.08
C ARG A 131 3.00 17.01 4.77
N SER A 132 1.91 16.28 4.56
CA SER A 132 0.64 16.52 5.25
C SER A 132 0.65 16.04 6.71
N MET A 133 1.48 15.06 7.04
CA MET A 133 1.63 14.52 8.40
C MET A 133 2.73 15.21 9.22
N ASN A 134 3.70 15.87 8.57
CA ASN A 134 4.65 16.75 9.23
C ASN A 134 4.19 18.21 9.13
N TYR A 135 3.80 18.78 10.27
CA TYR A 135 3.81 20.22 10.51
C TYR A 135 5.14 20.86 10.02
N LEU A 136 5.19 21.41 8.81
CA LEU A 136 6.02 22.60 8.54
C LEU A 136 5.16 23.75 9.12
N SER A 137 5.43 24.34 10.28
CA SER A 137 6.67 25.08 10.60
C SER A 137 7.32 25.74 9.39
N THR A 138 6.48 26.43 8.62
CA THR A 138 6.70 27.84 8.22
C THR A 138 5.35 28.53 8.22
#